data_AF-A0A8J1LKG3-F1
#
_entry.id   AF-A0A8J1LKG3-F1
#
_cell.length_a   1.000
_cell.length_b   1.000
_cell.length_c   1.000
_cell.angle_alpha   90.00
_cell.angle_beta   90.00
_cell.angle_gamma   90.00
#
_symmetry.space_group_name_H-M   'P 1'
#
loop_
_entity.id
_entity.type
_entity.pdbx_description
1 polymer ?
#
loop_
_entity_poly.entity_id
_entity_poly.type
_entity_poly.pdbx_seq_one_letter_code
_entity_poly.pdbx_strand_id
1 'polypeptide(L)'
;MTSGKASKELLQMDLYGLLGVEPDATGKQIKKAYRQKALTCHPDKNPDNPRAAELFHQLSQALEVLTDGAAKAAYDNLRKAKEAAAKRTHKLDEKRKKVKLDLEAREREAQTLVTEEDEAQVTRTLEQEIIRLREEGSRQLEEQQRLVREQIKAEMAPRLQGQSASGAGDGTVSAKLKMLLNYNTQNPSDSQMLTSGSPQLKWKCKKDDDTRGGYTEDVLRQLLQKYGQVTNLLVSSKKGSAIAEFSSFKAAEMAVRNESGLLSNPLTLSWLDAPPPSTIQENFSSSYISSHSAPLQGSVRSERDFESLVMMKMRQAAERQRLIEQMQREDDD
;
A
#
# COMPACT_ATOMS: atom_id res chain seq x y z
N MET A 1 44.57 -16.92 -29.99
CA MET A 1 43.27 -17.30 -29.37
C MET A 1 42.05 -16.58 -29.97
N THR A 2 42.19 -15.78 -31.03
CA THR A 2 41.12 -14.95 -31.61
C THR A 2 40.19 -15.67 -32.59
N SER A 3 40.65 -16.76 -33.23
CA SER A 3 39.89 -17.45 -34.30
C SER A 3 38.58 -18.08 -33.79
N GLY A 4 38.57 -18.74 -32.63
CA GLY A 4 37.35 -19.39 -32.11
C GLY A 4 36.25 -18.44 -31.62
N LYS A 5 36.58 -17.19 -31.28
CA LYS A 5 35.59 -16.19 -30.86
C LYS A 5 34.80 -15.65 -32.06
N ALA A 6 35.50 -15.37 -33.16
CA ALA A 6 34.88 -14.89 -34.40
C ALA A 6 33.90 -15.93 -34.99
N SER A 7 34.26 -17.22 -34.98
CA SER A 7 33.38 -18.30 -35.43
C SER A 7 32.10 -18.41 -34.61
N LYS A 8 32.20 -18.21 -33.28
CA LYS A 8 31.06 -18.27 -32.37
C LYS A 8 30.12 -17.08 -32.54
N GLU A 9 30.67 -15.88 -32.75
CA GLU A 9 29.88 -14.68 -33.03
C GLU A 9 29.11 -14.83 -34.34
N LEU A 10 29.71 -15.43 -35.38
CA LEU A 10 29.06 -15.65 -36.66
C LEU A 10 27.84 -16.57 -36.57
N LEU A 11 27.94 -17.64 -35.78
CA LEU A 11 26.85 -18.60 -35.53
C LEU A 11 25.70 -17.98 -34.72
N GLN A 12 25.96 -16.88 -34.01
CA GLN A 12 24.96 -16.17 -33.23
C GLN A 12 24.20 -15.12 -34.07
N MET A 13 24.80 -14.65 -35.16
CA MET A 13 24.22 -13.66 -36.08
C MET A 13 23.22 -14.28 -37.07
N ASP A 14 22.33 -13.43 -37.60
CA ASP A 14 21.40 -13.79 -38.67
C ASP A 14 22.07 -13.61 -40.05
N LEU A 15 22.66 -14.68 -40.59
CA LEU A 15 23.38 -14.65 -41.87
C LEU A 15 22.43 -14.41 -43.06
N TYR A 16 21.22 -14.97 -43.01
CA TYR A 16 20.20 -14.79 -44.04
C TYR A 16 19.67 -13.35 -44.03
N GLY A 17 19.38 -12.80 -42.84
CA GLY A 17 18.99 -11.41 -42.66
C GLY A 17 20.10 -10.43 -43.08
N LEU A 18 21.37 -10.75 -42.78
CA LEU A 18 22.51 -9.94 -43.19
C LEU A 18 22.62 -9.84 -44.72
N LEU A 19 22.37 -10.94 -45.44
CA LEU A 19 22.34 -10.98 -46.91
C LEU A 19 21.00 -10.49 -47.49
N GLY A 20 19.95 -10.39 -46.66
CA GLY A 20 18.61 -9.94 -47.07
C GLY A 20 17.91 -10.97 -47.94
N VAL A 21 18.10 -12.24 -47.63
CA VAL A 21 17.51 -13.38 -48.34
C VAL A 21 16.71 -14.24 -47.37
N GLU A 22 15.72 -14.96 -47.90
CA GLU A 22 14.97 -15.93 -47.10
C GLU A 22 15.85 -17.15 -46.72
N PRO A 23 15.54 -17.85 -45.61
CA PRO A 23 16.24 -19.07 -45.20
C PRO A 23 16.21 -20.19 -46.26
N ASP A 24 15.16 -20.20 -47.09
CA ASP A 24 14.95 -21.15 -48.19
C ASP A 24 15.63 -20.72 -49.50
N ALA A 25 16.41 -19.64 -49.49
CA ALA A 25 17.08 -19.14 -50.68
C ALA A 25 18.09 -20.15 -51.25
N THR A 26 18.07 -20.29 -52.57
CA THR A 26 19.04 -21.12 -53.30
C THR A 26 20.42 -20.47 -53.31
N GLY A 27 21.49 -21.27 -53.45
CA GLY A 27 22.86 -20.76 -53.52
C GLY A 27 23.08 -19.71 -54.62
N LYS A 28 22.30 -19.75 -55.72
CA LYS A 28 22.32 -18.71 -56.77
C LYS A 28 21.76 -17.37 -56.26
N GLN A 29 20.68 -17.39 -55.50
CA GLN A 29 20.07 -16.20 -54.90
C GLN A 29 21.00 -15.60 -53.83
N ILE A 30 21.61 -16.44 -53.00
CA ILE A 30 22.58 -16.04 -51.97
C ILE A 30 23.78 -15.31 -52.61
N LYS A 31 24.39 -15.90 -53.65
CA LYS A 31 25.50 -15.27 -54.39
C LYS A 31 25.09 -13.97 -55.08
N LYS A 32 23.85 -13.88 -55.60
CA LYS A 32 23.32 -12.67 -56.22
C LYS A 32 23.16 -11.55 -55.19
N ALA A 33 22.55 -11.84 -54.05
CA ALA A 33 22.33 -10.88 -52.97
C ALA A 33 23.65 -10.38 -52.37
N TYR A 34 24.63 -11.28 -52.19
CA TYR A 34 25.98 -10.91 -51.78
C TYR A 34 26.60 -9.90 -52.74
N ARG A 35 26.58 -10.16 -54.06
CA ARG A 35 27.17 -9.22 -55.04
C ARG A 35 26.53 -7.85 -54.99
N GLN A 36 25.20 -7.78 -54.82
CA GLN A 36 24.49 -6.50 -54.71
C GLN A 36 24.90 -5.73 -53.45
N LYS A 37 24.92 -6.39 -52.28
CA LYS A 37 25.30 -5.75 -51.02
C LYS A 37 26.78 -5.40 -50.94
N ALA A 38 27.65 -6.25 -51.49
CA ALA A 38 29.09 -6.03 -51.54
C ALA A 38 29.45 -4.79 -52.37
N LEU A 39 28.72 -4.51 -53.45
CA LEU A 39 28.91 -3.29 -54.24
C LEU A 39 28.55 -2.02 -53.46
N THR A 40 27.49 -2.07 -52.66
CA THR A 40 27.05 -0.95 -51.83
C THR A 40 28.00 -0.69 -50.66
N CYS A 41 28.51 -1.76 -50.02
CA CYS A 41 29.36 -1.68 -48.84
C CYS A 41 30.86 -1.77 -49.16
N HIS A 42 31.28 -1.63 -50.42
CA HIS A 42 32.69 -1.79 -50.80
C HIS A 42 33.56 -0.71 -50.14
N PRO A 43 34.69 -1.06 -49.49
CA PRO A 43 35.54 -0.08 -48.79
C PRO A 43 36.13 0.98 -49.71
N ASP A 44 36.48 0.62 -50.95
CA ASP A 44 36.99 1.57 -51.97
C ASP A 44 35.97 2.65 -52.37
N LYS A 45 34.67 2.31 -52.35
CA LYS A 45 33.58 3.26 -52.66
C LYS A 45 33.13 4.06 -51.44
N ASN A 46 33.52 3.62 -50.23
CA ASN A 46 33.11 4.19 -48.96
C ASN A 46 34.33 4.38 -48.02
N PRO A 47 35.38 5.13 -48.45
CA PRO A 47 36.62 5.26 -47.68
C PRO A 47 36.41 5.93 -46.31
N ASP A 48 35.39 6.79 -46.18
CA ASP A 48 35.12 7.55 -44.96
C ASP A 48 34.25 6.77 -43.94
N ASN A 49 33.75 5.59 -44.29
CA ASN A 49 32.86 4.82 -43.44
C ASN A 49 33.52 3.53 -42.91
N PRO A 50 34.02 3.52 -41.66
CA PRO A 50 34.65 2.32 -41.09
C PRO A 50 33.68 1.13 -40.96
N ARG A 51 32.36 1.38 -40.86
CA ARG A 51 31.35 0.31 -40.83
C ARG A 51 31.21 -0.39 -42.17
N ALA A 52 31.55 0.26 -43.29
CA ALA A 52 31.46 -0.37 -44.61
C ALA A 52 32.43 -1.57 -44.70
N ALA A 53 33.65 -1.41 -44.18
CA ALA A 53 34.64 -2.49 -44.11
C ALA A 53 34.19 -3.65 -43.20
N GLU A 54 33.63 -3.33 -42.02
CA GLU A 54 33.08 -4.35 -41.11
C GLU A 54 31.92 -5.13 -41.74
N LEU A 55 30.94 -4.43 -42.33
CA LEU A 55 29.80 -5.05 -43.00
C LEU A 55 30.24 -5.89 -44.20
N PHE A 56 31.20 -5.41 -44.99
CA PHE A 56 31.76 -6.17 -46.10
C PHE A 56 32.42 -7.47 -45.62
N HIS A 57 33.16 -7.41 -44.51
CA HIS A 57 33.78 -8.59 -43.90
C HIS A 57 32.73 -9.58 -43.36
N GLN A 58 31.66 -9.09 -42.72
CA GLN A 58 30.56 -9.93 -42.25
C GLN A 58 29.79 -10.57 -43.42
N LEU A 59 29.54 -9.82 -44.50
CA LEU A 59 28.89 -10.33 -45.71
C LEU A 59 29.72 -11.44 -46.37
N SER A 60 31.05 -11.28 -46.38
CA SER A 60 31.98 -12.28 -46.92
C SER A 60 31.93 -13.59 -46.13
N GLN A 61 31.96 -13.49 -44.80
CA GLN A 61 31.85 -14.66 -43.92
C GLN A 61 30.46 -15.33 -44.02
N ALA A 62 29.39 -14.53 -44.13
CA ALA A 62 28.05 -15.06 -44.34
C ALA A 62 27.94 -15.83 -45.67
N LEU A 63 28.54 -15.32 -46.75
CA LEU A 63 28.60 -16.02 -48.03
C LEU A 63 29.35 -17.35 -47.90
N GLU A 64 30.50 -17.37 -47.21
CA GLU A 64 31.31 -18.56 -47.01
C GLU A 64 30.50 -19.67 -46.31
N VAL A 65 29.87 -19.36 -45.18
CA VAL A 65 29.06 -20.31 -44.41
C VAL A 65 27.83 -20.78 -45.17
N LEU A 66 27.14 -19.89 -45.90
CA LEU A 66 25.92 -20.24 -46.62
C LEU A 66 26.17 -20.91 -47.98
N THR A 67 27.40 -20.86 -48.50
CA THR A 67 27.77 -21.52 -49.77
C THR A 67 28.32 -22.92 -49.54
N ASP A 68 28.99 -23.17 -48.40
CA ASP A 68 29.38 -24.52 -48.00
C ASP A 68 28.18 -25.32 -47.47
N GLY A 69 27.93 -26.48 -48.08
CA GLY A 69 26.80 -27.34 -47.72
C GLY A 69 26.88 -27.85 -46.28
N ALA A 70 28.08 -28.18 -45.80
CA ALA A 70 28.27 -28.67 -44.43
C ALA A 70 28.08 -27.55 -43.40
N ALA A 71 28.73 -26.39 -43.61
CA ALA A 71 28.58 -25.24 -42.74
C ALA A 71 27.13 -24.70 -42.72
N LYS A 72 26.46 -24.62 -43.88
CA LYS A 72 25.05 -24.23 -43.97
C LYS A 72 24.15 -25.16 -43.16
N ALA A 73 24.33 -26.47 -43.31
CA ALA A 73 23.55 -27.45 -42.57
C ALA A 73 23.76 -27.33 -41.04
N ALA A 74 25.00 -27.13 -40.60
CA ALA A 74 25.30 -26.91 -39.18
C ALA A 74 24.65 -25.64 -38.64
N TYR A 75 24.71 -24.54 -39.40
CA TYR A 75 24.07 -23.28 -39.06
C TYR A 75 22.54 -23.40 -38.99
N ASP A 76 21.92 -24.03 -39.98
CA ASP A 76 20.47 -24.24 -40.03
C ASP A 76 19.99 -25.12 -38.87
N ASN A 77 20.76 -26.15 -38.50
CA ASN A 77 20.47 -27.00 -37.34
C ASN A 77 20.54 -26.20 -36.02
N LEU A 78 21.57 -25.36 -35.86
CA LEU A 78 21.70 -24.51 -34.68
C LEU A 78 20.53 -23.52 -34.56
N ARG A 79 20.12 -22.89 -35.66
CA ARG A 79 18.95 -21.99 -35.67
C ARG A 79 17.68 -22.71 -35.26
N LYS A 80 17.40 -23.88 -35.86
CA LYS A 80 16.23 -24.70 -35.52
C LYS A 80 16.25 -25.13 -34.05
N ALA A 81 17.41 -25.54 -33.53
CA ALA A 81 17.56 -25.92 -32.13
C ALA A 81 17.26 -24.74 -31.18
N LYS A 82 17.77 -23.54 -31.51
CA LYS A 82 17.53 -22.31 -30.74
C LYS A 82 16.05 -21.93 -30.75
N GLU A 83 15.40 -21.99 -31.91
CA GLU A 83 13.97 -21.70 -32.03
C GLU A 83 13.12 -22.73 -31.26
N ALA A 84 13.44 -24.02 -31.36
CA ALA A 84 12.76 -25.07 -30.61
C ALA A 84 12.94 -24.88 -29.09
N ALA A 85 14.14 -24.50 -28.64
CA ALA A 85 14.39 -24.18 -27.24
C ALA A 85 13.54 -22.99 -26.77
N ALA A 86 13.50 -21.90 -27.54
CA ALA A 86 12.69 -20.72 -27.24
C ALA A 86 11.18 -21.04 -27.17
N LYS A 87 10.68 -21.88 -28.08
CA LYS A 87 9.28 -22.35 -28.04
C LYS A 87 8.98 -23.18 -26.79
N ARG A 88 9.92 -24.03 -26.35
CA ARG A 88 9.77 -24.83 -25.13
C ARG A 88 9.75 -23.94 -23.88
N THR A 89 10.66 -22.99 -23.77
CA THR A 89 10.70 -22.07 -22.63
C THR A 89 9.43 -21.24 -22.57
N HIS A 90 9.00 -20.66 -23.69
CA HIS A 90 7.73 -19.92 -23.77
C HIS A 90 6.54 -20.76 -23.30
N LYS A 91 6.41 -22.00 -23.80
CA LYS A 91 5.32 -22.91 -23.42
C LYS A 91 5.34 -23.26 -21.93
N LEU A 92 6.52 -23.40 -21.32
CA LEU A 92 6.64 -23.62 -19.88
C LEU A 92 6.21 -22.37 -19.09
N ASP A 93 6.57 -21.19 -19.55
CA ASP A 93 6.21 -19.92 -18.91
C ASP A 93 4.69 -19.67 -18.99
N GLU A 94 4.06 -19.96 -20.13
CA GLU A 94 2.60 -19.91 -20.28
C GLU A 94 1.89 -20.87 -19.31
N LYS A 95 2.40 -22.10 -19.18
CA LYS A 95 1.87 -23.07 -18.21
C LYS A 95 2.04 -22.59 -16.77
N ARG A 96 3.21 -22.07 -16.42
CA ARG A 96 3.49 -21.51 -15.08
C ARG A 96 2.55 -20.36 -14.76
N LYS A 97 2.33 -19.46 -15.71
CA LYS A 97 1.38 -18.34 -15.57
C LYS A 97 -0.04 -18.84 -15.32
N LYS A 98 -0.50 -19.85 -16.08
CA LYS A 98 -1.83 -20.43 -15.90
C LYS A 98 -2.00 -21.05 -14.50
N VAL A 99 -1.02 -21.85 -14.07
CA VAL A 99 -1.04 -22.48 -12.73
C VAL A 99 -1.05 -21.42 -11.62
N LYS A 100 -0.25 -20.36 -11.76
CA LYS A 100 -0.26 -19.25 -10.80
C LYS A 100 -1.63 -18.61 -10.67
N LEU A 101 -2.26 -18.28 -11.80
CA LEU A 101 -3.58 -17.63 -11.81
C LEU A 101 -4.67 -18.54 -11.21
N ASP A 102 -4.60 -19.84 -11.51
CA ASP A 102 -5.53 -20.84 -10.97
C ASP A 102 -5.39 -20.96 -9.44
N LEU A 103 -4.15 -21.02 -8.93
CA LEU A 103 -3.88 -21.04 -7.50
C LEU A 103 -4.36 -19.76 -6.81
N GLU A 104 -4.08 -18.60 -7.39
CA GLU A 104 -4.48 -17.30 -6.84
C GLU A 104 -6.00 -17.12 -6.82
N ALA A 105 -6.71 -17.62 -7.85
CA ALA A 105 -8.16 -17.63 -7.87
C ALA A 105 -8.71 -18.48 -6.72
N ARG A 106 -8.17 -19.69 -6.53
CA ARG A 106 -8.59 -20.61 -5.47
C ARG A 106 -8.28 -20.09 -4.06
N GLU A 107 -7.14 -19.45 -3.88
CA GLU A 107 -6.77 -18.82 -2.61
C GLU A 107 -7.70 -17.65 -2.28
N ARG A 108 -8.04 -16.83 -3.28
CA ARG A 108 -9.01 -15.74 -3.12
C ARG A 108 -10.39 -16.26 -2.75
N GLU A 109 -10.88 -17.29 -3.43
CA GLU A 109 -12.18 -17.91 -3.12
C GLU A 109 -12.21 -18.49 -1.70
N ALA A 110 -11.15 -19.18 -1.29
CA ALA A 110 -11.04 -19.70 0.07
C ALA A 110 -11.00 -18.56 1.10
N GLN A 111 -10.27 -17.49 0.81
CA GLN A 111 -10.16 -16.36 1.71
C GLN A 111 -11.48 -15.60 1.85
N THR A 112 -12.23 -15.40 0.75
CA THR A 112 -13.56 -14.77 0.81
C THR A 112 -14.52 -15.55 1.70
N LEU A 113 -14.53 -16.88 1.58
CA LEU A 113 -15.39 -17.75 2.40
C LEU A 113 -15.06 -17.63 3.89
N VAL A 114 -13.76 -17.62 4.24
CA VAL A 114 -13.32 -17.45 5.63
C VAL A 114 -13.71 -16.08 6.18
N THR A 115 -13.47 -15.00 5.43
CA THR A 115 -13.83 -13.64 5.89
C THR A 115 -15.33 -13.43 6.02
N GLU A 116 -16.15 -13.93 5.09
CA GLU A 116 -17.60 -13.73 5.15
C GLU A 116 -18.22 -14.48 6.34
N GLU A 117 -17.75 -15.69 6.64
CA GLU A 117 -18.22 -16.47 7.79
C GLU A 117 -17.78 -15.86 9.13
N ASP A 118 -16.51 -15.44 9.24
CA ASP A 118 -15.96 -14.83 10.45
C ASP A 118 -16.55 -13.43 10.70
N GLU A 119 -16.67 -12.58 9.67
CA GLU A 119 -17.26 -11.25 9.81
C GLU A 119 -18.74 -11.31 10.20
N ALA A 120 -19.50 -12.27 9.66
CA ALA A 120 -20.89 -12.48 10.04
C ALA A 120 -21.03 -12.94 11.50
N GLN A 121 -20.13 -13.82 11.99
CA GLN A 121 -20.13 -14.23 13.39
C GLN A 121 -19.72 -13.10 14.33
N VAL A 122 -18.67 -12.36 14.00
CA VAL A 122 -18.21 -11.21 14.79
C VAL A 122 -19.30 -10.13 14.87
N THR A 123 -19.97 -9.84 13.75
CA THR A 123 -21.07 -8.86 13.74
C THR A 123 -22.24 -9.32 14.61
N ARG A 124 -22.68 -10.58 14.50
CA ARG A 124 -23.76 -11.13 15.33
C ARG A 124 -23.43 -11.12 16.82
N THR A 125 -22.20 -11.46 17.19
CA THR A 125 -21.76 -11.47 18.59
C THR A 125 -21.72 -10.06 19.17
N LEU A 126 -21.23 -9.07 18.40
CA LEU A 126 -21.25 -7.65 18.81
C LEU A 126 -22.67 -7.10 18.94
N GLU A 127 -23.56 -7.41 18.02
CA GLU A 127 -24.97 -6.99 18.08
C GLU A 127 -25.67 -7.50 19.34
N GLN A 128 -25.44 -8.77 19.69
CA GLN A 128 -25.97 -9.36 20.92
C GLN A 128 -25.46 -8.62 22.17
N GLU A 129 -24.17 -8.29 22.20
CA GLU A 129 -23.60 -7.57 23.35
C GLU A 129 -24.10 -6.12 23.43
N ILE A 130 -24.31 -5.44 22.30
CA ILE A 130 -24.91 -4.10 22.26
C ILE A 130 -26.35 -4.13 22.79
N ILE A 131 -27.15 -5.12 22.41
CA ILE A 131 -28.52 -5.28 22.90
C ILE A 131 -28.49 -5.49 24.42
N ARG A 132 -27.64 -6.39 24.90
CA ARG A 132 -27.48 -6.68 26.32
C ARG A 132 -27.10 -5.44 27.12
N LEU A 133 -26.09 -4.68 26.68
CA LEU A 133 -25.63 -3.46 27.36
C LEU A 133 -26.70 -2.37 27.35
N ARG A 134 -27.48 -2.24 26.26
CA ARG A 134 -28.62 -1.31 26.20
C ARG A 134 -29.71 -1.68 27.19
N GLU A 135 -30.06 -2.96 27.27
CA GLU A 135 -31.06 -3.44 28.22
C GLU A 135 -30.59 -3.26 29.67
N GLU A 136 -29.31 -3.50 29.95
CA GLU A 136 -28.73 -3.31 31.28
C GLU A 136 -28.72 -1.82 31.67
N GLY A 137 -28.31 -0.94 30.74
CA GLY A 137 -28.37 0.51 30.94
C GLY A 137 -29.81 1.02 31.16
N SER A 138 -30.78 0.49 30.42
CA SER A 138 -32.20 0.82 30.58
C SER A 138 -32.73 0.43 31.96
N ARG A 139 -32.39 -0.77 32.44
CA ARG A 139 -32.77 -1.24 33.78
C ARG A 139 -32.18 -0.37 34.88
N GLN A 140 -30.90 -0.04 34.78
CA GLN A 140 -30.24 0.83 35.76
C GLN A 140 -30.89 2.22 35.81
N LEU A 141 -31.23 2.81 34.65
CA LEU A 141 -31.91 4.10 34.59
C LEU A 141 -33.31 4.03 35.21
N GLU A 142 -34.08 2.98 34.94
CA GLU A 142 -35.40 2.76 35.54
C GLU A 142 -35.31 2.63 37.07
N GLU A 143 -34.31 1.90 37.58
CA GLU A 143 -34.07 1.76 39.01
C GLU A 143 -33.70 3.10 39.66
N GLN A 144 -32.81 3.88 39.05
CA GLN A 144 -32.45 5.21 39.52
C GLN A 144 -33.68 6.14 39.53
N GLN A 145 -34.48 6.15 38.46
CA GLN A 145 -35.72 6.94 38.41
C GLN A 145 -36.71 6.51 39.49
N ARG A 146 -36.82 5.21 39.76
CA ARG A 146 -37.70 4.67 40.81
C ARG A 146 -37.26 5.16 42.19
N LEU A 147 -35.97 5.06 42.51
CA LEU A 147 -35.40 5.53 43.79
C LEU A 147 -35.61 7.03 43.98
N VAL A 148 -35.36 7.84 42.94
CA VAL A 148 -35.60 9.30 42.98
C VAL A 148 -37.08 9.60 43.21
N ARG A 149 -38.00 8.92 42.52
CA ARG A 149 -39.45 9.09 42.74
C ARG A 149 -39.86 8.74 44.16
N GLU A 150 -39.28 7.69 44.73
CA GLU A 150 -39.56 7.25 46.10
C GLU A 150 -39.05 8.26 47.14
N GLN A 151 -37.84 8.81 46.94
CA GLN A 151 -37.29 9.89 47.77
C GLN A 151 -38.16 11.15 47.73
N ILE A 152 -38.58 11.59 46.55
CA ILE A 152 -39.47 12.76 46.39
C ILE A 152 -40.79 12.52 47.14
N LYS A 153 -41.37 11.31 47.01
CA LYS A 153 -42.62 10.96 47.69
C LYS A 153 -42.48 10.95 49.21
N ALA A 154 -41.36 10.43 49.73
CA ALA A 154 -41.06 10.41 51.15
C ALA A 154 -40.82 11.82 51.72
N GLU A 155 -40.14 12.70 50.96
CA GLU A 155 -39.90 14.09 51.36
C GLU A 155 -41.17 14.95 51.31
N MET A 156 -42.07 14.70 50.34
CA MET A 156 -43.33 15.44 50.20
C MET A 156 -44.41 15.02 51.22
N ALA A 157 -44.38 13.78 51.73
CA ALA A 157 -45.39 13.27 52.67
C ALA A 157 -45.55 14.10 53.97
N PRO A 158 -44.48 14.52 54.68
CA PRO A 158 -44.63 15.35 55.89
C PRO A 158 -44.95 16.83 55.58
N ARG A 159 -44.69 17.32 54.36
CA ARG A 159 -45.01 18.73 54.00
C ARG A 159 -46.50 18.97 53.77
N LEU A 160 -47.26 17.92 53.40
CA LEU A 160 -48.71 18.01 53.17
C LEU A 160 -49.55 17.91 54.46
N GLN A 161 -48.99 17.47 55.59
CA GLN A 161 -49.69 17.45 56.88
C GLN A 161 -49.55 18.76 57.69
N GLY A 162 -48.79 19.75 57.20
CA GLY A 162 -48.46 20.97 57.95
C GLY A 162 -49.02 22.30 57.41
N GLN A 163 -49.83 22.34 56.35
CA GLN A 163 -50.34 23.60 55.80
C GLN A 163 -51.85 23.56 55.53
N SER A 164 -52.60 23.91 56.57
CA SER A 164 -53.95 24.45 56.49
C SER A 164 -53.95 25.84 57.13
N ALA A 165 -53.68 26.89 56.34
CA ALA A 165 -54.31 28.22 56.45
C ALA A 165 -53.67 29.29 55.54
N SER A 166 -54.54 29.93 54.75
CA SER A 166 -54.51 31.32 54.26
C SER A 166 -53.62 31.72 53.07
N GLY A 167 -54.22 32.52 52.18
CA GLY A 167 -53.51 33.49 51.33
C GLY A 167 -53.71 33.33 49.83
N ALA A 168 -54.46 34.24 49.22
CA ALA A 168 -54.66 34.38 47.78
C ALA A 168 -53.36 34.70 47.02
N GLY A 169 -53.23 34.22 45.78
CA GLY A 169 -52.20 34.68 44.84
C GLY A 169 -51.76 33.64 43.83
N ASP A 170 -52.11 33.88 42.57
CA ASP A 170 -51.25 33.73 41.39
C ASP A 170 -50.62 32.35 41.06
N GLY A 171 -51.14 31.74 39.99
CA GLY A 171 -50.35 31.35 38.80
C GLY A 171 -49.20 30.32 38.84
N THR A 172 -48.61 29.93 39.97
CA THR A 172 -47.24 29.36 39.91
C THR A 172 -47.05 27.92 40.38
N VAL A 173 -48.02 27.27 41.03
CA VAL A 173 -47.79 25.92 41.59
C VAL A 173 -47.98 24.79 40.56
N SER A 174 -48.75 25.02 39.49
CA SER A 174 -48.93 24.04 38.39
C SER A 174 -47.68 23.94 37.48
N ALA A 175 -46.91 25.02 37.35
CA ALA A 175 -45.72 25.07 36.51
C ALA A 175 -44.54 24.31 37.14
N LYS A 176 -44.37 24.35 38.47
CA LYS A 176 -43.30 23.62 39.17
C LYS A 176 -43.53 22.12 39.18
N LEU A 177 -44.79 21.67 39.24
CA LEU A 177 -45.17 20.26 39.15
C LEU A 177 -45.12 19.74 37.70
N LYS A 178 -45.45 20.57 36.70
CA LYS A 178 -45.21 20.26 35.27
C LYS A 178 -43.72 20.27 34.90
N MET A 179 -42.89 21.11 35.54
CA MET A 179 -41.43 21.09 35.37
C MET A 179 -40.77 19.85 35.97
N LEU A 180 -41.28 19.31 37.08
CA LEU A 180 -40.72 18.09 37.70
C LEU A 180 -41.21 16.79 37.06
N LEU A 181 -42.32 16.82 36.31
CA LEU A 181 -42.84 15.68 35.53
C LEU A 181 -42.38 15.70 34.06
N ASN A 182 -41.72 16.76 33.60
CA ASN A 182 -41.14 16.86 32.27
C ASN A 182 -39.61 16.73 32.32
N TYR A 183 -39.12 15.62 32.89
CA TYR A 183 -37.72 15.24 32.72
C TYR A 183 -37.55 14.63 31.32
N ASN A 184 -37.44 15.53 30.35
CA ASN A 184 -36.71 15.40 29.11
C ASN A 184 -36.90 14.09 28.31
N THR A 185 -38.00 14.00 27.58
CA THR A 185 -38.12 13.19 26.34
C THR A 185 -37.52 13.95 25.17
N GLN A 186 -36.25 14.34 25.28
CA GLN A 186 -35.44 14.71 24.13
C GLN A 186 -34.17 13.89 24.25
N ASN A 187 -34.00 12.97 23.32
CA ASN A 187 -32.67 12.63 22.83
C ASN A 187 -31.99 13.94 22.42
N PRO A 188 -30.76 14.17 22.90
CA PRO A 188 -29.74 14.73 22.03
C PRO A 188 -28.54 13.79 22.09
N SER A 189 -28.75 12.54 21.71
CA SER A 189 -27.67 11.56 21.51
C SER A 189 -27.50 11.23 20.04
N ASP A 190 -27.72 12.23 19.17
CA ASP A 190 -27.36 12.21 17.74
C ASP A 190 -26.32 13.31 17.42
N SER A 191 -25.51 13.69 18.41
CA SER A 191 -24.46 14.72 18.22
C SER A 191 -23.20 14.52 19.06
N GLN A 192 -22.81 13.27 19.31
CA GLN A 192 -21.52 12.95 19.93
C GLN A 192 -20.80 11.73 19.35
N MET A 193 -21.06 11.37 18.10
CA MET A 193 -20.25 10.39 17.39
C MET A 193 -19.98 10.94 15.98
N LEU A 194 -18.73 10.87 15.53
CA LEU A 194 -18.17 11.42 14.28
C LEU A 194 -17.58 12.85 14.33
N THR A 195 -16.51 13.07 15.11
CA THR A 195 -15.46 14.06 14.74
C THR A 195 -14.02 13.59 15.01
N SER A 196 -13.80 12.35 15.43
CA SER A 196 -12.44 11.84 15.70
C SER A 196 -11.74 11.43 14.40
N GLY A 197 -11.26 12.42 13.64
CA GLY A 197 -10.57 12.17 12.38
C GLY A 197 -10.09 13.39 11.61
N SER A 198 -9.92 14.55 12.24
CA SER A 198 -9.44 15.74 11.53
C SER A 198 -7.93 15.92 11.72
N PRO A 199 -7.11 15.79 10.66
CA PRO A 199 -5.68 16.10 10.76
C PRO A 199 -5.42 17.59 10.98
N GLN A 200 -4.52 17.89 11.91
CA GLN A 200 -3.91 19.19 12.12
C GLN A 200 -2.65 19.33 11.25
N LEU A 201 -2.60 20.42 10.51
CA LEU A 201 -1.47 20.85 9.72
C LEU A 201 -0.65 21.89 10.49
N LYS A 202 0.67 21.76 10.46
CA LYS A 202 1.61 22.74 11.02
C LYS A 202 2.74 23.02 10.05
N TRP A 203 3.11 24.29 9.90
CA TRP A 203 4.24 24.75 9.10
C TRP A 203 4.89 25.97 9.76
N LYS A 204 6.09 26.33 9.30
CA LYS A 204 6.77 27.54 9.80
C LYS A 204 6.21 28.78 9.10
N CYS A 205 5.78 29.76 9.89
CA CYS A 205 5.30 31.06 9.43
C CYS A 205 5.96 32.16 10.27
N LYS A 206 6.49 33.21 9.62
CA LYS A 206 6.98 34.39 10.34
C LYS A 206 5.80 35.25 10.80
N LYS A 207 5.99 36.01 11.88
CA LYS A 207 4.93 36.81 12.53
C LYS A 207 4.34 37.91 11.63
N ASP A 208 5.14 38.40 10.67
CA ASP A 208 4.80 39.50 9.76
C ASP A 208 4.86 39.05 8.28
N ASP A 209 4.52 37.79 8.01
CA ASP A 209 4.52 37.21 6.66
C ASP A 209 3.10 37.06 6.11
N ASP A 210 2.70 37.99 5.25
CA ASP A 210 1.40 37.99 4.56
C ASP A 210 1.20 36.76 3.66
N THR A 211 2.29 36.11 3.24
CA THR A 211 2.23 34.89 2.42
C THR A 211 1.98 33.63 3.23
N ARG A 212 1.90 33.74 4.57
CA ARG A 212 1.68 32.63 5.51
C ARG A 212 2.68 31.48 5.29
N GLY A 213 3.93 31.78 4.98
CA GLY A 213 4.94 30.77 4.64
C GLY A 213 4.70 30.03 3.33
N GLY A 214 3.92 30.61 2.41
CA GLY A 214 3.53 30.02 1.12
C GLY A 214 2.24 29.18 1.17
N TYR A 215 1.60 29.05 2.33
CA TYR A 215 0.41 28.22 2.52
C TYR A 215 -0.85 29.08 2.65
N THR A 216 -1.32 29.58 1.51
CA THR A 216 -2.67 30.14 1.40
C THR A 216 -3.72 29.03 1.47
N GLU A 217 -4.98 29.41 1.69
CA GLU A 217 -6.08 28.46 1.72
C GLU A 217 -6.17 27.66 0.41
N ASP A 218 -6.00 28.31 -0.73
CA ASP A 218 -6.03 27.68 -2.05
C ASP A 218 -4.91 26.66 -2.24
N VAL A 219 -3.69 26.99 -1.80
CA VAL A 219 -2.53 26.08 -1.89
C VAL A 219 -2.75 24.84 -1.02
N LEU A 220 -3.27 25.02 0.19
CA LEU A 220 -3.60 23.91 1.08
C LEU A 220 -4.72 23.03 0.51
N ARG A 221 -5.77 23.62 -0.07
CA ARG A 221 -6.84 22.86 -0.76
C ARG A 221 -6.29 22.07 -1.94
N GLN A 222 -5.43 22.67 -2.76
CA GLN A 222 -4.83 22.00 -3.91
C GLN A 222 -3.91 20.83 -3.51
N LEU A 223 -3.16 20.97 -2.42
CA LEU A 223 -2.33 19.89 -1.89
C LEU A 223 -3.19 18.74 -1.35
N LEU A 224 -4.19 19.05 -0.54
CA LEU A 224 -4.99 18.04 0.16
C LEU A 224 -6.01 17.34 -0.74
N GLN A 225 -6.55 18.01 -1.77
CA GLN A 225 -7.54 17.38 -2.66
C GLN A 225 -6.99 16.16 -3.42
N LYS A 226 -5.66 16.02 -3.51
CA LYS A 226 -4.99 14.87 -4.14
C LYS A 226 -5.32 13.55 -3.41
N TYR A 227 -5.61 13.62 -2.12
CA TYR A 227 -5.90 12.44 -1.29
C TYR A 227 -7.41 12.19 -1.13
N GLY A 228 -8.23 13.23 -1.30
CA GLY A 228 -9.68 13.13 -1.30
C GLY A 228 -10.37 14.47 -1.07
N GLN A 229 -11.70 14.48 -1.07
CA GLN A 229 -12.49 15.70 -0.92
C GLN A 229 -12.37 16.26 0.50
N VAL A 230 -11.96 17.54 0.59
CA VAL A 230 -11.86 18.30 1.84
C VAL A 230 -13.20 19.03 2.07
N THR A 231 -13.88 18.70 3.17
CA THR A 231 -15.17 19.30 3.54
C THR A 231 -14.98 20.61 4.28
N ASN A 232 -13.98 20.68 5.15
CA ASN A 232 -13.69 21.87 5.95
C ASN A 232 -12.18 22.12 6.02
N LEU A 233 -11.78 23.39 5.95
CA LEU A 233 -10.38 23.80 6.08
C LEU A 233 -10.32 25.10 6.86
N LEU A 234 -9.80 25.02 8.08
CA LEU A 234 -9.68 26.16 8.99
C LEU A 234 -8.21 26.55 9.12
N VAL A 235 -7.82 27.68 8.53
CA VAL A 235 -6.44 28.19 8.59
C VAL A 235 -6.28 29.22 9.71
N SER A 236 -5.33 28.99 10.61
CA SER A 236 -4.97 29.96 11.66
C SER A 236 -4.11 31.08 11.07
N SER A 237 -4.53 32.32 11.29
CA SER A 237 -3.81 33.52 10.84
C SER A 237 -2.55 33.86 11.65
N LYS A 238 -2.34 33.23 12.82
CA LYS A 238 -1.30 33.65 13.78
C LYS A 238 -0.12 32.70 13.94
N LYS A 239 -0.27 31.41 13.62
CA LYS A 239 0.68 30.36 14.05
C LYS A 239 1.09 29.33 12.99
N GLY A 240 0.84 29.59 11.71
CA GLY A 240 1.23 28.65 10.63
C GLY A 240 0.62 27.26 10.85
N SER A 241 -0.69 27.20 11.09
CA SER A 241 -1.39 25.95 11.37
C SER A 241 -2.76 25.94 10.73
N ALA A 242 -3.24 24.77 10.30
CA ALA A 242 -4.60 24.59 9.82
C ALA A 242 -5.21 23.29 10.37
N ILE A 243 -6.52 23.19 10.32
CA ILE A 243 -7.26 21.94 10.58
C ILE A 243 -8.02 21.62 9.30
N ALA A 244 -7.87 20.40 8.80
CA ALA A 244 -8.60 19.94 7.63
C ALA A 244 -9.52 18.79 8.01
N GLU A 245 -10.73 18.82 7.48
CA GLU A 245 -11.72 17.76 7.57
C GLU A 245 -11.91 17.15 6.18
N PHE A 246 -11.88 15.82 6.11
CA PHE A 246 -12.05 15.08 4.87
C PHE A 246 -13.38 14.34 4.88
N SER A 247 -14.01 14.19 3.72
CA SER A 247 -15.23 13.38 3.59
C SER A 247 -15.00 11.87 3.78
N SER A 248 -13.73 11.43 3.73
CA SER A 248 -13.34 10.03 3.91
C SER A 248 -12.18 9.91 4.88
N PHE A 249 -12.30 8.99 5.84
CA PHE A 249 -11.20 8.64 6.74
C PHE A 249 -9.95 8.18 5.99
N LYS A 250 -10.12 7.40 4.91
CA LYS A 250 -9.00 6.90 4.11
C LYS A 250 -8.22 8.04 3.43
N ALA A 251 -8.92 9.08 3.01
CA ALA A 251 -8.29 10.28 2.45
C ALA A 251 -7.46 11.04 3.49
N ALA A 252 -7.98 11.19 4.71
CA ALA A 252 -7.25 11.79 5.82
C ALA A 252 -6.00 10.97 6.19
N GLU A 253 -6.11 9.65 6.28
CA GLU A 253 -4.97 8.75 6.53
C GLU A 253 -3.88 8.86 5.46
N MET A 254 -4.28 8.84 4.17
CA MET A 254 -3.34 8.98 3.06
C MET A 254 -2.65 10.34 3.04
N ALA A 255 -3.35 11.41 3.39
CA ALA A 255 -2.77 12.74 3.50
C ALA A 255 -1.73 12.80 4.61
N VAL A 256 -2.05 12.27 5.81
CA VAL A 256 -1.13 12.25 6.96
C VAL A 256 0.15 11.46 6.65
N ARG A 257 0.02 10.35 5.92
CA ARG A 257 1.16 9.46 5.61
C ARG A 257 2.10 10.00 4.54
N ASN A 258 1.59 10.76 3.56
CA ASN A 258 2.32 11.02 2.31
C ASN A 258 2.58 12.51 2.04
N GLU A 259 1.86 13.43 2.67
CA GLU A 259 2.01 14.85 2.36
C GLU A 259 3.11 15.51 3.19
N SER A 260 4.06 16.14 2.51
CA SER A 260 5.18 16.88 3.12
C SER A 260 5.15 18.38 2.82
N GLY A 261 4.22 18.83 1.98
CA GLY A 261 4.04 20.23 1.60
C GLY A 261 4.97 20.72 0.50
N LEU A 262 5.12 22.05 0.44
CA LEU A 262 6.01 22.76 -0.45
C LEU A 262 7.48 22.45 -0.14
N LEU A 263 8.26 22.23 -1.20
CA LEU A 263 9.71 21.96 -1.12
C LEU A 263 10.49 23.06 -0.39
N SER A 264 10.03 24.31 -0.47
CA SER A 264 10.66 25.47 0.16
C SER A 264 10.33 25.62 1.65
N ASN A 265 9.22 25.03 2.11
CA ASN A 265 8.75 25.15 3.48
C ASN A 265 7.92 23.92 3.84
N PRO A 266 8.50 22.83 4.35
CA PRO A 266 7.76 21.60 4.60
C PRO A 266 6.67 21.81 5.66
N LEU A 267 5.56 21.12 5.49
CA LEU A 267 4.47 21.05 6.46
C LEU A 267 4.42 19.66 7.11
N THR A 268 3.84 19.57 8.30
CA THR A 268 3.60 18.32 9.01
C THR A 268 2.11 18.13 9.26
N LEU A 269 1.59 16.93 8.99
CA LEU A 269 0.24 16.51 9.35
C LEU A 269 0.29 15.59 10.58
N SER A 270 -0.57 15.86 11.55
CA SER A 270 -0.76 15.02 12.73
C SER A 270 -2.23 14.97 13.08
N TRP A 271 -2.72 13.84 13.58
CA TRP A 271 -4.09 13.77 14.11
C TRP A 271 -4.26 14.72 15.29
N LEU A 272 -5.39 15.44 15.34
CA LEU A 272 -5.71 16.33 16.46
C LEU A 272 -6.02 15.53 17.75
N ASP A 273 -6.62 14.36 17.58
CA ASP A 273 -6.89 13.35 18.62
C ASP A 273 -6.08 12.06 18.35
N ALA A 274 -6.24 11.03 19.18
CA ALA A 274 -5.65 9.72 18.94
C ALA A 274 -6.05 9.21 17.53
N PRO A 275 -5.11 8.65 16.75
CA PRO A 275 -5.46 8.05 15.46
C PRO A 275 -6.53 6.99 15.72
N PRO A 276 -7.65 6.98 14.97
CA PRO A 276 -8.67 5.97 15.18
C PRO A 276 -8.04 4.58 14.94
N PRO A 277 -8.46 3.57 15.71
CA PRO A 277 -7.82 2.26 15.71
C PRO A 277 -7.79 1.71 14.29
N SER A 278 -6.59 1.70 13.69
CA SER A 278 -6.39 1.32 12.30
C SER A 278 -5.81 -0.09 12.24
N THR A 279 -6.57 -0.96 11.58
CA THR A 279 -6.27 -2.31 11.13
C THR A 279 -4.87 -2.45 10.52
N ILE A 280 -4.06 -3.32 11.16
CA ILE A 280 -2.91 -4.09 10.65
C ILE A 280 -1.85 -3.30 9.85
N GLN A 281 -0.74 -2.99 10.52
CA GLN A 281 0.51 -2.50 9.90
C GLN A 281 1.37 -3.66 9.38
N GLU A 282 1.41 -3.83 8.06
CA GLU A 282 2.51 -4.52 7.37
C GLU A 282 3.71 -3.55 7.26
N ASN A 283 4.73 -3.79 8.09
CA ASN A 283 6.03 -3.13 8.03
C ASN A 283 6.93 -3.83 7.01
N PHE A 284 7.09 -3.24 5.83
CA PHE A 284 8.25 -3.50 4.97
C PHE A 284 9.08 -2.23 4.85
N SER A 285 10.21 -2.21 5.57
CA SER A 285 11.34 -1.33 5.28
C SER A 285 12.53 -2.18 4.90
N SER A 286 13.02 -1.90 3.69
CA SER A 286 14.16 -2.49 3.00
C SER A 286 15.47 -1.89 3.48
N SER A 287 16.54 -2.69 3.59
CA SER A 287 17.90 -2.23 3.25
C SER A 287 18.89 -3.39 2.98
N TYR A 288 19.43 -3.40 1.75
CA TYR A 288 20.79 -3.77 1.27
C TYR A 288 21.40 -5.14 1.68
N ILE A 289 21.97 -5.99 0.79
CA ILE A 289 23.20 -5.79 -0.02
C ILE A 289 23.23 -6.79 -1.22
N SER A 290 23.95 -6.38 -2.26
CA SER A 290 24.21 -7.02 -3.56
C SER A 290 25.24 -8.19 -3.54
N SER A 291 25.23 -8.94 -4.66
CA SER A 291 26.20 -9.92 -5.21
C SER A 291 26.33 -11.34 -4.63
N HIS A 292 25.76 -12.34 -5.30
CA HIS A 292 26.46 -13.23 -6.26
C HIS A 292 25.57 -14.38 -6.81
N SER A 293 25.76 -14.70 -8.10
CA SER A 293 25.50 -15.95 -8.86
C SER A 293 24.21 -16.79 -8.65
N ALA A 294 23.47 -16.99 -9.74
CA ALA A 294 22.35 -17.95 -9.88
C ALA A 294 22.82 -19.44 -9.89
N PRO A 295 21.94 -20.48 -9.93
CA PRO A 295 20.47 -20.46 -9.95
C PRO A 295 19.73 -21.53 -9.08
N LEU A 296 18.39 -21.35 -8.97
CA LEU A 296 17.34 -22.38 -8.73
C LEU A 296 17.32 -23.14 -7.38
N GLN A 297 16.32 -22.84 -6.54
CA GLN A 297 15.28 -23.79 -6.11
C GLN A 297 14.22 -23.08 -5.26
N GLY A 298 12.95 -23.42 -5.51
CA GLY A 298 11.81 -22.90 -4.76
C GLY A 298 11.91 -23.26 -3.28
N SER A 299 11.45 -22.36 -2.42
CA SER A 299 11.32 -22.66 -1.00
C SER A 299 9.98 -22.16 -0.52
N VAL A 300 9.08 -23.13 -0.38
CA VAL A 300 7.97 -23.07 0.56
C VAL A 300 8.61 -22.84 1.93
N ARG A 301 8.34 -21.71 2.57
CA ARG A 301 8.88 -21.37 3.89
C ARG A 301 8.52 -22.50 4.86
N SER A 302 9.52 -23.24 5.33
CA SER A 302 9.33 -24.42 6.18
C SER A 302 9.12 -23.97 7.63
N GLU A 303 8.24 -24.65 8.35
CA GLU A 303 7.94 -24.49 9.77
C GLU A 303 9.21 -24.45 10.67
N ARG A 304 10.28 -25.14 10.26
CA ARG A 304 11.60 -25.10 10.92
C ARG A 304 12.25 -23.71 10.94
N ASP A 305 12.01 -22.89 9.92
CA ASP A 305 12.57 -21.53 9.86
C ASP A 305 11.84 -20.61 10.84
N PHE A 306 10.56 -20.86 11.08
CA PHE A 306 9.76 -20.14 12.08
C PHE A 306 10.17 -20.53 13.49
N GLU A 307 10.34 -21.83 13.74
CA GLU A 307 10.82 -22.35 15.02
C GLU A 307 12.24 -21.83 15.35
N SER A 308 13.14 -21.81 14.36
CA SER A 308 14.49 -21.25 14.50
C SER A 308 14.46 -19.74 14.81
N LEU A 309 13.58 -18.98 14.15
CA LEU A 309 13.41 -17.55 14.39
C LEU A 309 12.85 -17.25 15.79
N VAL A 310 11.88 -18.06 16.25
CA VAL A 310 11.31 -17.94 17.60
C VAL A 310 12.36 -18.28 18.66
N MET A 311 13.15 -19.34 18.45
CA MET A 311 14.25 -19.72 19.36
C MET A 311 15.36 -18.66 19.40
N MET A 312 15.66 -18.02 18.26
CA MET A 312 16.61 -16.91 18.20
C MET A 312 16.10 -15.69 18.98
N LYS A 313 14.81 -15.33 18.84
CA LYS A 313 14.20 -14.23 19.59
C LYS A 313 14.13 -14.53 21.09
N MET A 314 13.81 -15.75 21.48
CA MET A 314 13.83 -16.20 22.88
C MET A 314 15.25 -16.10 23.47
N ARG A 315 16.28 -16.48 22.72
CA ARG A 315 17.69 -16.35 23.14
C ARG A 315 18.09 -14.89 23.35
N GLN A 316 17.74 -14.01 22.41
CA GLN A 316 18.03 -12.57 22.55
C GLN A 316 17.27 -11.94 23.71
N ALA A 317 16.02 -12.35 23.96
CA ALA A 317 15.26 -11.88 25.11
C ALA A 317 15.90 -12.34 26.43
N ALA A 318 16.38 -13.59 26.51
CA ALA A 318 17.07 -14.11 27.68
C ALA A 318 18.43 -13.44 27.93
N GLU A 319 19.21 -13.16 26.89
CA GLU A 319 20.46 -12.38 27.03
C GLU A 319 20.18 -10.95 27.48
N ARG A 320 19.14 -10.32 26.94
CA ARG A 320 18.75 -8.96 27.33
C ARG A 320 18.30 -8.92 28.79
N GLN A 321 17.56 -9.92 29.26
CA GLN A 321 17.18 -10.05 30.66
C GLN A 321 18.39 -10.24 31.57
N ARG A 322 19.37 -11.07 31.17
CA ARG A 322 20.62 -11.23 31.93
C ARG A 322 21.43 -9.94 32.01
N LEU A 323 21.50 -9.18 30.91
CA LEU A 323 22.20 -7.90 30.89
C LEU A 323 21.51 -6.87 31.81
N ILE A 324 20.18 -6.86 31.81
CA ILE A 324 19.38 -6.00 32.70
C ILE A 324 19.58 -6.42 34.17
N GLU A 325 19.59 -7.71 34.47
CA GLU A 325 19.82 -8.21 35.82
C GLU A 325 21.26 -7.95 36.30
N GLN A 326 22.23 -7.99 35.39
CA GLN A 326 23.62 -7.64 35.70
C GLN A 326 23.78 -6.14 35.96
N MET A 327 23.16 -5.28 35.16
CA MET A 327 23.13 -3.83 35.41
C MET A 327 22.44 -3.50 36.74
N GLN A 328 21.34 -4.17 37.06
CA GLN A 328 20.63 -3.96 38.33
C GLN A 328 21.44 -4.39 39.55
N ARG A 329 22.27 -5.45 39.44
CA ARG A 329 23.18 -5.84 40.53
C ARG A 329 24.38 -4.91 40.70
N GLU A 330 24.89 -4.34 39.60
CA GLU A 330 25.99 -3.36 39.67
C GLU A 330 25.52 -2.00 40.20
N ASP A 331 24.23 -1.67 40.09
CA ASP A 331 23.63 -0.46 40.66
C ASP A 331 23.25 -0.59 42.16
N ASP A 332 23.21 -1.83 42.70
CA ASP A 332 22.80 -2.14 44.08
C ASP A 332 24.00 -2.37 45.06
N ASP A 333 25.26 -2.39 44.59
CA ASP A 333 26.52 -2.50 45.38
C ASP A 333 27.25 -1.15 45.54
#